data_AF-A0A346NK14-F1
#
_entry.id   AF-A0A346NK14-F1
#
_cell.length_a   1.000
_cell.length_b   1.000
_cell.length_c   1.000
_cell.angle_alpha   90.00
_cell.angle_beta   90.00
_cell.angle_gamma   90.00
#
_symmetry.space_group_name_H-M   'P 1'
#
loop_
_entity.id
_entity.type
_entity.pdbx_description
1 polymer ?
#
loop_
_entity_poly.entity_id
_entity_poly.type
_entity_poly.pdbx_seq_one_letter_code
_entity_poly.pdbx_strand_id
1 'polypeptide(L)'
;MQTRKIFAEKVRFLLHSAKERSTPQGVLVCEKTLNELASGKDKEYLNQFLLMFNKPCIAIEVYGYTTSEEFITINILRELARKTTT
;
A
#
# COMPACT_ATOMS: atom_id res chain seq x y z
N MET A 1 -13.23 4.27 -10.02
CA MET A 1 -13.08 2.80 -10.02
C MET A 1 -11.67 2.33 -10.38
N GLN A 2 -11.02 2.88 -11.41
CA GLN A 2 -9.72 2.38 -11.90
C GLN A 2 -8.56 2.54 -10.90
N THR A 3 -8.42 3.70 -10.23
CA THR A 3 -7.34 3.93 -9.25
C THR A 3 -7.39 2.99 -8.06
N ARG A 4 -8.59 2.71 -7.52
CA ARG A 4 -8.80 1.76 -6.41
C ARG A 4 -8.37 0.35 -6.79
N LYS A 5 -8.65 -0.06 -8.04
CA LYS A 5 -8.23 -1.36 -8.57
C LYS A 5 -6.72 -1.47 -8.70
N ILE A 6 -6.07 -0.47 -9.31
CA ILE A 6 -4.60 -0.43 -9.46
C ILE A 6 -3.93 -0.42 -8.08
N PHE A 7 -4.45 0.37 -7.13
CA PHE A 7 -3.91 0.42 -5.78
C PHE A 7 -4.03 -0.95 -5.08
N ALA A 8 -5.18 -1.61 -5.18
CA ALA A 8 -5.37 -2.94 -4.62
C ALA A 8 -4.45 -3.99 -5.25
N GLU A 9 -4.21 -3.95 -6.56
CA GLU A 9 -3.26 -4.83 -7.25
C GLU A 9 -1.84 -4.65 -6.72
N LYS A 10 -1.40 -3.40 -6.55
CA LYS A 10 -0.06 -3.09 -6.02
C LYS A 10 0.09 -3.47 -4.55
N VAL A 11 -0.95 -3.32 -3.73
CA VAL A 11 -0.93 -3.79 -2.34
C VAL A 11 -0.92 -5.32 -2.26
N ARG A 12 -1.61 -6.03 -3.17
CA ARG A 12 -1.54 -7.50 -3.23
C ARG A 12 -0.14 -8.00 -3.56
N PHE A 13 0.58 -7.31 -4.45
CA PHE A 13 1.98 -7.60 -4.72
C PHE A 13 2.83 -7.48 -3.44
N LEU A 14 2.70 -6.36 -2.70
CA LEU A 14 3.41 -6.18 -1.43
C LEU A 14 3.03 -7.23 -0.37
N LEU A 15 1.75 -7.62 -0.31
CA LEU A 15 1.29 -8.69 0.58
C LEU A 15 1.96 -10.03 0.25
N HIS A 16 2.05 -10.37 -1.04
CA HIS A 16 2.70 -11.61 -1.46
C HIS A 16 4.17 -11.61 -1.07
N SER A 17 4.90 -10.52 -1.38
CA SER A 17 6.31 -10.40 -0.99
C SER A 17 6.52 -10.46 0.53
N ALA A 18 5.63 -9.81 1.30
CA ALA A 18 5.65 -9.87 2.76
C ALA A 18 5.43 -11.30 3.31
N LYS A 19 4.55 -12.08 2.67
CA LYS A 19 4.32 -13.50 3.02
C LYS A 19 5.53 -14.36 2.69
N GLU A 20 6.09 -14.23 1.49
CA GLU A 20 7.29 -14.99 1.07
C GLU A 20 8.48 -14.73 1.97
N ARG A 21 8.65 -13.48 2.38
CA ARG A 21 9.78 -13.03 3.20
C ARG A 21 9.52 -13.12 4.70
N SER A 22 8.36 -13.67 5.08
CA SER A 22 7.96 -13.84 6.48
C SER A 22 8.10 -12.54 7.28
N THR A 23 7.51 -11.45 6.79
CA THR A 23 7.45 -10.16 7.49
C THR A 23 6.05 -9.93 8.07
N PRO A 24 5.77 -10.34 9.33
CA PRO A 24 4.41 -10.32 9.88
C PRO A 24 3.79 -8.92 9.88
N GLN A 25 4.60 -7.89 10.10
CA GLN A 25 4.16 -6.49 10.07
C GLN A 25 3.74 -6.07 8.67
N GLY A 26 4.50 -6.48 7.64
CA GLY A 26 4.17 -6.21 6.24
C GLY A 26 2.86 -6.88 5.82
N VAL A 27 2.66 -8.13 6.25
CA VAL A 27 1.42 -8.88 6.05
C VAL A 27 0.23 -8.15 6.68
N LEU A 28 0.33 -7.81 7.97
CA LEU A 28 -0.73 -7.10 8.71
C LEU A 28 -1.12 -5.78 8.05
N VAL A 29 -0.13 -4.97 7.67
CA VAL A 29 -0.35 -3.68 7.02
C VAL A 29 -1.05 -3.84 5.69
N CYS A 30 -0.61 -4.79 4.85
CA CYS A 30 -1.18 -4.99 3.53
C CYS A 30 -2.59 -5.58 3.60
N GLU A 31 -2.86 -6.54 4.50
CA GLU A 31 -4.21 -7.11 4.69
C GLU A 31 -5.20 -6.06 5.21
N LYS A 32 -4.80 -5.25 6.20
CA LYS A 32 -5.63 -4.14 6.68
C LYS A 32 -5.94 -3.16 5.54
N THR A 33 -4.95 -2.86 4.71
CA THR A 33 -5.11 -1.97 3.56
C THR A 33 -6.09 -2.52 2.53
N LEU A 34 -6.00 -3.80 2.18
CA LEU A 34 -6.94 -4.42 1.25
C LEU A 34 -8.37 -4.44 1.80
N ASN A 35 -8.54 -4.67 3.10
CA ASN A 35 -9.85 -4.62 3.75
C ASN A 35 -10.45 -3.21 3.72
N GLU A 36 -9.65 -2.18 4.02
CA GLU A 36 -10.09 -0.79 3.91
C GLU A 36 -10.44 -0.42 2.47
N LEU A 37 -9.63 -0.85 1.50
CA LEU A 37 -9.92 -0.73 0.07
C LEU A 37 -11.12 -1.57 -0.37
N ALA A 38 -11.64 -2.52 0.41
CA ALA A 38 -12.86 -3.28 0.09
C ALA A 38 -14.12 -2.72 0.77
N SER A 39 -13.95 -1.99 1.87
CA SER A 39 -15.02 -1.53 2.79
C SER A 39 -16.10 -0.59 2.21
N GLY A 40 -16.06 -0.28 0.91
CA GLY A 40 -17.05 0.59 0.28
C GLY A 40 -17.05 2.06 0.75
N LYS A 41 -16.13 2.46 1.65
CA LYS A 41 -16.00 3.83 2.12
C LYS A 41 -15.79 4.83 0.98
N ASP A 42 -16.22 6.07 1.22
CA ASP A 42 -16.19 7.13 0.23
C ASP A 42 -14.76 7.50 -0.22
N LYS A 43 -14.68 8.29 -1.29
CA LYS A 43 -13.43 8.67 -1.93
C LYS A 43 -12.51 9.48 -1.01
N GLU A 44 -13.06 10.29 -0.12
CA GLU A 44 -12.30 11.19 0.75
C GLU A 44 -11.61 10.42 1.88
N TYR A 45 -12.34 9.49 2.50
CA TYR A 45 -11.76 8.54 3.44
C TYR A 45 -10.64 7.73 2.77
N LEU A 46 -10.89 7.23 1.55
CA LEU A 46 -9.90 6.46 0.81
C LEU A 46 -8.63 7.28 0.63
N ASN A 47 -8.74 8.52 0.15
CA ASN A 47 -7.60 9.41 -0.06
C ASN A 47 -6.77 9.64 1.22
N GLN A 48 -7.43 9.90 2.36
CA GLN A 48 -6.73 10.02 3.64
C GLN A 48 -6.04 8.72 4.04
N PHE A 49 -6.69 7.59 3.85
CA PHE A 49 -6.13 6.27 4.12
C PHE A 49 -4.88 5.99 3.26
N LEU A 50 -4.90 6.33 1.96
CA LEU A 50 -3.76 6.16 1.06
C LEU A 50 -2.57 7.06 1.47
N LEU A 51 -2.84 8.28 1.97
CA LEU A 51 -1.79 9.13 2.53
C LEU A 51 -1.17 8.52 3.79
N MET A 52 -1.97 7.87 4.63
CA MET A 52 -1.49 7.19 5.84
C MET A 52 -0.67 5.93 5.52
N PHE A 53 -0.94 5.25 4.39
CA PHE A 53 -0.19 4.08 3.93
C PHE A 53 1.30 4.38 3.68
N ASN A 54 1.65 5.65 3.45
CA ASN A 54 3.04 6.07 3.31
C ASN A 54 3.88 5.84 4.59
N LYS A 55 3.28 5.96 5.79
CA LYS A 55 4.00 5.76 7.06
C LYS A 55 4.50 4.31 7.23
N PRO A 56 3.66 3.26 7.02
CA PRO A 56 4.13 1.88 6.97
C PRO A 56 5.21 1.63 5.92
N CYS A 57 5.10 2.23 4.73
CA CYS A 57 6.10 2.08 3.68
C CYS A 57 7.47 2.67 4.08
N ILE A 58 7.49 3.82 4.75
CA ILE A 58 8.72 4.42 5.29
C ILE A 58 9.37 3.49 6.33
N ALA A 59 8.57 2.83 7.18
CA ALA A 59 9.10 1.86 8.13
C ALA A 59 9.77 0.68 7.40
N ILE A 60 9.15 0.16 6.34
CA ILE A 60 9.72 -0.93 5.52
C ILE A 60 11.05 -0.49 4.87
N GLU A 61 11.12 0.74 4.36
CA GLU A 61 12.33 1.33 3.76
C GLU A 61 13.48 1.52 4.75
N VAL A 62 13.20 2.05 5.95
CA VAL A 62 14.22 2.40 6.95
C VAL A 62 14.89 1.17 7.57
N TYR A 63 14.18 0.06 7.71
CA TYR A 63 14.76 -1.17 8.28
C TYR A 63 15.60 -1.98 7.26
N GLY A 64 15.81 -1.48 6.03
CA GLY A 64 16.75 -2.08 5.07
C GLY A 64 16.30 -3.41 4.45
N TYR A 65 15.09 -3.85 4.77
CA TYR A 65 14.51 -5.09 4.22
C TYR A 65 13.68 -4.83 2.97
N THR A 66 13.81 -3.72 2.24
CA THR A 66 12.97 -3.50 1.04
C THR A 66 13.69 -4.00 -0.21
N THR A 67 13.07 -4.87 -1.00
CA THR A 67 13.58 -5.24 -2.34
C THR A 67 13.39 -4.08 -3.31
N SER A 68 14.16 -4.07 -4.40
CA SER A 68 14.00 -3.05 -5.46
C SER A 68 12.58 -3.00 -6.02
N GLU A 69 11.92 -4.15 -6.14
CA GLU A 69 10.55 -4.25 -6.66
C GLU A 69 9.50 -3.74 -5.67
N GLU A 70 9.66 -4.04 -4.38
CA GLU A 70 8.84 -3.49 -3.31
C GLU A 70 8.98 -1.96 -3.29
N PHE A 71 10.20 -1.43 -3.40
CA PHE A 71 10.48 0.00 -3.43
C PHE A 71 9.82 0.70 -4.63
N ILE A 72 9.94 0.13 -5.83
CA ILE A 72 9.27 0.63 -7.03
C ILE A 72 7.74 0.63 -6.82
N THR A 73 7.20 -0.44 -6.26
CA THR A 73 5.77 -0.57 -5.99
C THR A 73 5.27 0.47 -4.99
N ILE A 74 6.04 0.71 -3.92
CA ILE A 74 5.75 1.76 -2.93
C ILE A 74 5.72 3.14 -3.58
N ASN A 75 6.67 3.46 -4.47
CA ASN A 75 6.69 4.74 -5.16
C ASN A 75 5.50 4.90 -6.12
N ILE A 76 5.07 3.83 -6.80
CA ILE A 76 3.84 3.84 -7.61
C ILE A 76 2.62 4.14 -6.71
N LEU A 77 2.52 3.51 -5.54
CA LEU A 77 1.41 3.75 -4.60
C LEU A 77 1.39 5.21 -4.11
N ARG A 78 2.55 5.80 -3.81
CA ARG A 78 2.69 7.22 -3.42
C ARG A 78 2.24 8.17 -4.52
N GLU A 79 2.69 7.92 -5.76
CA GLU A 79 2.28 8.69 -6.94
C GLU A 79 0.77 8.62 -7.17
N LEU A 80 0.18 7.43 -7.07
CA LEU A 80 -1.27 7.24 -7.20
C LEU A 80 -2.03 8.01 -6.11
N ALA A 81 -1.57 7.95 -4.86
CA ALA A 81 -2.19 8.65 -3.74
C ALA A 81 -2.18 10.18 -3.96
N ARG A 82 -1.06 10.75 -4.43
CA ARG A 82 -0.95 12.19 -4.74
C ARG A 82 -1.91 12.63 -5.84
N LYS A 83 -2.02 11.84 -6.92
CA LYS A 83 -2.91 12.14 -8.05
C LYS A 83 -4.39 12.07 -7.70
N THR A 84 -4.76 11.40 -6.61
CA THR A 84 -6.16 11.35 -6.14
C THR A 84 -6.58 12.52 -5.26
N THR A 85 -5.64 13.30 -4.74
CA THR A 85 -5.88 14.48 -3.90
C THR A 85 -5.83 15.81 -4.65
N THR A 86 -5.40 15.82 -5.90
CA THR A 86 -5.46 16.97 -6.83
C THR A 86 -6.71 16.90 -7.70
#